data_AF-A0A2V5QH64-F1
#
_entry.id   AF-A0A2V5QH64-F1
#
_cell.length_a   1.000
_cell.length_b   1.000
_cell.length_c   1.000
_cell.angle_alpha   90.00
_cell.angle_beta   90.00
_cell.angle_gamma   90.00
#
_symmetry.space_group_name_H-M   'P 1'
#
loop_
_entity.id
_entity.type
_entity.pdbx_description
1 polymer ?
#
loop_
_entity_poly.entity_id
_entity_poly.type
_entity_poly.pdbx_seq_one_letter_code
_entity_poly.pdbx_strand_id
1 'polypeptide(L)'
;MDPNAARNFIVRNAFLCAAAIGITSCGTATFSKTGSDARIESLRSFQLAFIDEFAVPGKRFNAVAFEAKVNEGNAKFQQAIAEEKFTARRPVLNDLAAQFKADAAHIRSKASRGKVTPALASEMKKDTNKI
;
A
#
# COMPACT_ATOMS: atom_id res chain seq x y z
N MET A 1 -54.56 16.44 33.24
CA MET A 1 -53.34 16.34 32.42
C MET A 1 -52.43 15.34 33.10
N ASP A 2 -52.01 14.39 32.27
CA ASP A 2 -51.43 13.08 32.55
C ASP A 2 -49.93 13.14 32.95
N PRO A 3 -49.26 12.00 33.28
CA PRO A 3 -48.45 11.83 34.47
C PRO A 3 -46.96 11.70 34.13
N ASN A 4 -46.08 11.73 35.13
CA ASN A 4 -44.91 10.85 35.07
C ASN A 4 -44.50 10.43 36.47
N ALA A 5 -44.83 9.18 36.74
CA ALA A 5 -44.51 8.43 37.93
C ALA A 5 -43.01 8.16 38.04
N ALA A 6 -42.57 7.97 39.29
CA ALA A 6 -41.73 6.86 39.75
C ALA A 6 -40.33 6.70 39.08
N ARG A 7 -39.22 6.48 39.78
CA ARG A 7 -39.00 5.84 41.09
C ARG A 7 -37.50 5.97 41.38
N ASN A 8 -37.17 6.21 42.66
CA ASN A 8 -36.16 5.50 43.48
C ASN A 8 -34.79 5.18 42.86
N PHE A 9 -33.62 5.33 43.49
CA PHE A 9 -33.15 5.58 44.86
C PHE A 9 -31.63 5.78 44.64
N ILE A 10 -30.94 6.78 45.21
CA ILE A 10 -30.15 6.62 46.46
C ILE A 10 -29.25 5.35 46.39
N VAL A 11 -27.91 5.34 46.48
CA VAL A 11 -26.91 6.24 47.07
C VAL A 11 -25.51 5.57 46.95
N ARG A 12 -24.44 6.38 46.88
CA ARG A 12 -23.02 6.15 47.30
C ARG A 12 -22.26 4.89 46.84
N ASN A 13 -21.09 5.08 46.22
CA ASN A 13 -19.75 4.94 46.84
C ASN A 13 -18.67 5.15 45.74
N ALA A 14 -17.84 6.19 45.83
CA ALA A 14 -16.47 6.13 46.33
C ALA A 14 -15.54 5.22 45.51
N PHE A 15 -14.61 5.80 44.74
CA PHE A 15 -13.18 5.69 45.04
C PHE A 15 -12.33 6.57 44.11
N LEU A 16 -11.45 7.34 44.74
CA LEU A 16 -10.27 7.97 44.14
C LEU A 16 -9.36 6.91 43.52
N CYS A 17 -8.73 7.20 42.38
CA CYS A 17 -7.37 6.74 42.12
C CYS A 17 -6.70 7.63 41.07
N ALA A 18 -5.95 8.62 41.55
CA ALA A 18 -4.87 9.22 40.80
C ALA A 18 -3.80 8.15 40.58
N ALA A 19 -3.59 7.74 39.32
CA ALA A 19 -2.39 7.05 38.91
C ALA A 19 -1.69 7.95 37.88
N ALA A 20 -0.66 8.65 38.34
CA ALA A 20 0.35 9.21 37.46
C ALA A 20 1.02 8.04 36.73
N ILE A 21 0.62 7.80 35.49
CA ILE A 21 1.37 6.92 34.61
C ILE A 21 2.44 7.79 33.95
N GLY A 22 3.61 7.82 34.59
CA GLY A 22 4.84 8.13 33.87
C GLY A 22 5.05 7.06 32.82
N ILE A 23 4.57 7.30 31.60
CA ILE A 23 5.00 6.52 30.45
C ILE A 23 6.36 7.10 30.06
N THR A 24 7.39 6.49 30.64
CA THR A 24 8.73 6.48 30.08
C THR A 24 8.64 6.38 28.57
N SER A 25 9.25 7.36 27.90
CA SER A 25 9.33 7.48 26.45
C SER A 25 10.01 6.25 25.84
N CYS A 26 9.23 5.22 25.53
CA CYS A 26 9.58 4.16 24.58
C CYS A 26 8.54 4.14 23.45
N GLY A 27 8.18 5.31 22.96
CA GLY A 27 7.19 5.50 21.90
C GLY A 27 7.82 5.74 20.53
N THR A 28 8.66 4.83 20.00
CA THR A 28 9.16 4.98 18.62
C THR A 28 9.63 3.70 17.91
N ALA A 29 9.28 2.49 18.37
CA ALA A 29 9.77 1.26 17.72
C ALA A 29 8.71 0.43 16.97
N THR A 30 7.40 0.61 17.20
CA THR A 30 6.38 -0.27 16.61
C THR A 30 5.59 0.36 15.46
N PHE A 31 5.45 1.69 15.40
CA PHE A 31 4.72 2.37 14.32
C PHE A 31 5.49 2.42 13.00
N SER A 32 6.81 2.41 13.06
CA SER A 32 7.68 2.64 11.91
C SER A 32 7.84 1.38 11.05
N LYS A 33 8.01 0.19 11.64
CA LYS A 33 8.07 -1.07 10.87
C LYS A 33 6.73 -1.40 10.20
N THR A 34 5.62 -1.28 10.94
CA THR A 34 4.27 -1.47 10.39
C THR A 34 3.98 -0.47 9.26
N GLY A 35 4.45 0.78 9.39
CA GLY A 35 4.31 1.78 8.32
C GLY A 35 5.13 1.48 7.06
N SER A 36 6.35 0.95 7.21
CA SER A 36 7.18 0.48 6.08
C SER A 36 6.52 -0.71 5.39
N ASP A 37 6.04 -1.70 6.15
CA ASP A 37 5.37 -2.88 5.61
C ASP A 37 4.07 -2.50 4.86
N ALA A 38 3.27 -1.59 5.42
CA ALA A 38 2.06 -1.07 4.74
C ALA A 38 2.39 -0.32 3.44
N ARG A 39 3.51 0.41 3.41
CA ARG A 39 3.97 1.12 2.21
C ARG A 39 4.43 0.16 1.12
N ILE A 40 5.18 -0.88 1.47
CA ILE A 40 5.58 -1.95 0.55
C ILE A 40 4.34 -2.61 -0.06
N GLU A 41 3.35 -2.95 0.76
CA GLU A 41 2.11 -3.57 0.27
C GLU A 41 1.29 -2.63 -0.63
N SER A 42 1.26 -1.33 -0.31
CA SER A 42 0.61 -0.33 -1.17
C SER A 42 1.27 -0.21 -2.55
N LEU A 43 2.61 -0.29 -2.61
CA LEU A 43 3.35 -0.28 -3.88
C LEU A 43 3.12 -1.57 -4.68
N ARG A 44 3.10 -2.72 -4.01
CA ARG A 44 2.75 -4.01 -4.64
C ARG A 44 1.34 -3.93 -5.24
N SER A 45 0.37 -3.46 -4.46
CA SER A 45 -1.01 -3.28 -4.92
C SER A 45 -1.10 -2.33 -6.12
N PHE A 46 -0.34 -1.23 -6.12
CA PHE A 46 -0.25 -0.33 -7.27
C PHE A 46 0.28 -1.04 -8.52
N GLN A 47 1.34 -1.84 -8.40
CA GLN A 47 1.91 -2.58 -9.53
C GLN A 47 0.93 -3.63 -10.07
N LEU A 48 0.21 -4.35 -9.21
CA LEU A 48 -0.82 -5.29 -9.64
C LEU A 48 -1.94 -4.58 -10.41
N ALA A 49 -2.42 -3.44 -9.91
CA ALA A 49 -3.44 -2.62 -10.60
C ALA A 49 -2.93 -2.08 -11.94
N PHE A 50 -1.66 -1.68 -12.02
CA PHE A 50 -1.02 -1.27 -13.27
C PHE A 50 -0.99 -2.41 -14.30
N ILE A 51 -0.64 -3.63 -13.88
CA ILE A 51 -0.69 -4.82 -14.76
C ILE A 51 -2.13 -5.07 -15.22
N ASP A 52 -3.11 -5.01 -14.31
CA ASP A 52 -4.52 -5.18 -14.65
C ASP A 52 -5.05 -4.15 -15.64
N GLU A 53 -4.54 -2.92 -15.59
CA GLU A 53 -4.98 -1.86 -16.48
C GLU A 53 -4.40 -1.97 -17.90
N PHE A 54 -3.12 -2.38 -18.00
CA PHE A 54 -2.33 -2.26 -19.22
C PHE A 54 -1.89 -3.58 -19.86
N ALA A 55 -1.93 -4.70 -19.13
CA ALA A 55 -1.71 -6.04 -19.65
C ALA A 55 -3.03 -6.73 -20.07
N VAL A 56 -3.98 -5.97 -20.62
CA VAL A 56 -5.28 -6.48 -21.08
C VAL A 56 -5.23 -6.91 -22.56
N PRO A 57 -5.50 -8.19 -22.87
CA PRO A 57 -5.56 -8.68 -24.25
C PRO A 57 -6.67 -7.99 -25.06
N GLY A 58 -6.40 -7.71 -26.34
CA GLY A 58 -7.38 -7.13 -27.26
C GLY A 58 -7.76 -5.65 -26.99
N LYS A 59 -7.34 -5.08 -25.87
CA LYS A 59 -7.52 -3.65 -25.57
C LYS A 59 -6.54 -2.82 -26.40
N ARG A 60 -7.03 -1.72 -26.99
CA ARG A 60 -6.16 -0.78 -27.70
C ARG A 60 -5.19 -0.14 -26.70
N PHE A 61 -3.90 -0.19 -27.01
CA PHE A 61 -2.88 0.40 -26.15
C PHE A 61 -2.94 1.93 -26.19
N ASN A 62 -3.20 2.55 -25.03
CA ASN A 62 -3.11 3.99 -24.86
C ASN A 62 -1.74 4.35 -24.27
N ALA A 63 -0.80 4.71 -25.15
CA ALA A 63 0.56 5.04 -24.76
C ALA A 63 0.64 6.25 -23.81
N VAL A 64 -0.23 7.25 -23.98
CA VAL A 64 -0.21 8.46 -23.14
C VAL A 64 -0.61 8.13 -21.71
N ALA A 65 -1.72 7.40 -21.53
CA ALA A 65 -2.16 6.94 -20.21
C ALA A 65 -1.13 6.00 -19.57
N PHE A 66 -0.54 5.11 -20.37
CA PHE A 66 0.49 4.20 -19.92
C PHE A 66 1.72 4.93 -19.37
N GLU A 67 2.31 5.85 -20.15
CA GLU A 67 3.50 6.59 -19.71
C GLU A 67 3.21 7.49 -18.51
N ALA A 68 2.01 8.08 -18.43
CA ALA A 68 1.59 8.83 -17.24
C ALA A 68 1.58 7.94 -15.98
N LYS A 69 1.05 6.71 -16.09
CA LYS A 69 1.02 5.76 -14.97
C LYS A 69 2.41 5.22 -14.61
N VAL A 70 3.28 5.02 -15.61
CA VAL A 70 4.71 4.67 -15.39
C VAL A 70 5.42 5.77 -14.61
N ASN A 71 5.22 7.04 -14.98
CA ASN A 71 5.82 8.17 -14.28
C ASN A 71 5.28 8.32 -12.85
N GLU A 72 3.98 8.13 -12.64
CA GLU A 72 3.37 8.10 -11.31
C GLU A 72 4.00 6.99 -10.44
N GLY A 73 4.11 5.78 -10.98
CA GLY A 73 4.73 4.65 -10.28
C GLY A 73 6.19 4.93 -9.92
N ASN A 74 6.99 5.39 -10.89
CA ASN A 74 8.40 5.73 -10.66
C ASN A 74 8.57 6.76 -9.54
N ALA A 75 7.73 7.80 -9.53
CA ALA A 75 7.75 8.82 -8.46
C ALA A 75 7.41 8.20 -7.10
N LYS A 76 6.36 7.36 -7.02
CA LYS A 76 5.97 6.67 -5.77
C LYS A 76 7.10 5.77 -5.25
N PHE A 77 7.73 4.97 -6.11
CA PHE A 77 8.84 4.09 -5.72
C PHE A 77 10.06 4.89 -5.25
N GLN A 78 10.45 5.94 -5.99
CA GLN A 78 11.57 6.80 -5.61
C GLN A 78 11.33 7.48 -4.26
N GLN A 79 10.13 8.02 -4.04
CA GLN A 79 9.74 8.62 -2.78
C GLN A 79 9.81 7.60 -1.64
N ALA A 80 9.25 6.40 -1.84
CA ALA A 80 9.26 5.35 -0.83
C ALA A 80 10.67 4.94 -0.43
N ILE A 81 11.59 4.78 -1.40
CA ILE A 81 13.00 4.45 -1.16
C ILE A 81 13.70 5.58 -0.41
N ALA A 82 13.48 6.84 -0.80
CA ALA A 82 14.11 8.01 -0.19
C ALA A 82 13.68 8.20 1.28
N GLU A 83 12.40 7.98 1.57
CA GLU A 83 11.81 8.13 2.91
C GLU A 83 12.03 6.90 3.81
N GLU A 84 12.54 5.78 3.27
CA GLU A 84 12.73 4.55 4.04
C GLU A 84 13.84 4.70 5.07
N LYS A 85 13.46 4.54 6.34
CA LYS A 85 14.32 4.65 7.52
C LYS A 85 14.93 3.31 7.90
N PHE A 86 14.32 2.20 7.51
CA PHE A 86 14.81 0.84 7.75
C PHE A 86 15.69 0.39 6.60
N THR A 87 17.00 0.45 6.79
CA THR A 87 17.98 0.01 5.79
C THR A 87 17.75 -1.43 5.34
N ALA A 88 17.31 -2.31 6.24
CA ALA A 88 16.97 -3.71 5.93
C ALA A 88 15.76 -3.87 4.98
N ARG A 89 14.89 -2.85 4.85
CA ARG A 89 13.73 -2.85 3.93
C ARG A 89 14.03 -2.21 2.58
N ARG A 90 15.12 -1.42 2.47
CA ARG A 90 15.53 -0.80 1.20
C ARG A 90 15.76 -1.79 0.06
N PRO A 91 16.38 -2.97 0.26
CA PRO A 91 16.51 -3.97 -0.80
C PRO A 91 15.15 -4.37 -1.39
N VAL A 92 14.15 -4.64 -0.54
CA VAL A 92 12.79 -5.01 -0.99
C VAL A 92 12.16 -3.90 -1.84
N LEU A 93 12.28 -2.64 -1.42
CA LEU A 93 11.77 -1.51 -2.20
C LEU A 93 12.50 -1.33 -3.53
N ASN A 94 13.81 -1.55 -3.56
CA ASN A 94 14.61 -1.51 -4.80
C ASN A 94 14.20 -2.64 -5.75
N ASP A 95 13.99 -3.85 -5.24
CA ASP A 95 13.58 -5.01 -6.02
C ASP A 95 12.19 -4.80 -6.62
N LEU A 96 11.21 -4.30 -5.84
CA LEU A 96 9.90 -3.93 -6.36
C LEU A 96 9.98 -2.84 -7.43
N ALA A 97 10.80 -1.80 -7.22
CA ALA A 97 10.97 -0.73 -8.20
C ALA A 97 11.63 -1.24 -9.50
N ALA A 98 12.58 -2.17 -9.39
CA ALA A 98 13.22 -2.80 -10.55
C ALA A 98 12.22 -3.68 -11.30
N GLN A 99 11.42 -4.47 -10.60
CA GLN A 99 10.37 -5.28 -11.19
C GLN A 99 9.32 -4.41 -11.90
N PHE A 100 8.87 -3.32 -11.28
CA PHE A 100 7.93 -2.40 -11.92
C PHE A 100 8.46 -1.85 -13.25
N LYS A 101 9.74 -1.48 -13.31
CA LYS A 101 10.38 -1.01 -14.55
C LYS A 101 10.47 -2.11 -15.60
N ALA A 102 10.83 -3.33 -15.20
CA ALA A 102 10.88 -4.49 -16.09
C ALA A 102 9.48 -4.79 -16.66
N ASP A 103 8.47 -4.75 -15.80
CA ASP A 103 7.07 -4.97 -16.15
C ASP A 103 6.55 -3.93 -17.13
N ALA A 104 6.79 -2.64 -16.85
CA ALA A 104 6.43 -1.55 -17.74
C ALA A 104 7.13 -1.70 -19.12
N ALA A 105 8.43 -2.01 -19.15
CA ALA A 105 9.14 -2.23 -20.40
C ALA A 105 8.56 -3.43 -21.19
N HIS A 106 8.21 -4.51 -20.49
CA HIS A 106 7.65 -5.70 -21.10
C HIS A 106 6.25 -5.44 -21.69
N ILE A 107 5.36 -4.79 -20.93
CA ILE A 107 4.03 -4.40 -21.41
C ILE A 107 4.17 -3.46 -22.61
N ARG A 108 4.99 -2.41 -22.54
CA ARG A 108 5.20 -1.47 -23.65
C ARG A 108 5.63 -2.19 -24.93
N SER A 109 6.58 -3.12 -24.80
CA SER A 109 7.07 -3.94 -25.91
C SER A 109 5.98 -4.85 -26.50
N LYS A 110 5.12 -5.45 -25.68
CA LYS A 110 4.06 -6.36 -26.14
C LYS A 110 2.86 -5.59 -26.70
N ALA A 111 2.43 -4.53 -26.02
CA ALA A 111 1.27 -3.73 -26.37
C ALA A 111 1.47 -2.96 -27.68
N SER A 112 2.66 -2.41 -27.92
CA SER A 112 3.02 -1.79 -29.21
C SER A 112 2.94 -2.75 -30.41
N ARG A 113 3.02 -4.07 -30.16
CA ARG A 113 2.91 -5.12 -31.17
C ARG A 113 1.54 -5.82 -31.18
N GLY A 114 0.60 -5.41 -30.32
CA GLY A 114 -0.68 -6.09 -30.13
C GLY A 114 -0.55 -7.51 -29.55
N LYS A 115 0.55 -7.82 -28.86
CA LYS A 115 0.90 -9.17 -28.35
C LYS A 115 0.74 -9.31 -26.83
N VAL A 116 -0.16 -8.53 -26.22
CA VAL A 116 -0.50 -8.71 -24.80
C VAL A 116 -1.38 -9.94 -24.66
N THR A 117 -0.99 -10.87 -23.80
CA THR A 117 -1.69 -12.14 -23.58
C THR A 117 -2.14 -12.28 -22.12
N PRO A 118 -3.16 -13.10 -21.82
CA PRO A 118 -3.51 -13.40 -20.43
C PRO A 118 -2.35 -14.01 -19.65
N ALA A 119 -1.55 -14.87 -20.31
CA ALA A 119 -0.37 -15.50 -19.71
C ALA A 119 0.67 -14.47 -19.24
N LEU A 120 0.89 -13.42 -20.04
CA LEU A 120 1.78 -12.31 -19.68
C LEU A 120 1.32 -11.64 -18.38
N ALA A 121 0.05 -11.27 -18.27
CA ALA A 121 -0.48 -10.62 -17.08
C ALA A 121 -0.34 -11.53 -15.84
N SER A 122 -0.66 -12.82 -15.97
CA SER A 122 -0.53 -13.80 -14.89
C SER A 122 0.92 -13.99 -14.43
N GLU A 123 1.87 -14.04 -15.36
CA GLU A 123 3.30 -14.18 -15.07
C GLU A 123 3.81 -12.97 -14.27
N MET A 124 3.53 -11.76 -14.75
CA MET A 124 3.99 -10.52 -14.11
C MET A 124 3.41 -10.34 -12.69
N LYS A 125 2.13 -10.68 -12.49
CA LYS A 125 1.51 -10.68 -11.16
C LYS A 125 2.17 -11.68 -10.22
N LYS A 126 2.50 -12.87 -10.74
CA LYS A 126 3.20 -13.90 -9.97
C LYS A 126 4.57 -13.41 -9.53
N ASP A 127 5.31 -12.74 -10.40
CA ASP A 127 6.63 -12.20 -10.08
C ASP A 127 6.56 -11.06 -9.05
N THR A 128 5.56 -10.18 -9.18
CA THR A 128 5.27 -9.12 -8.20
C THR A 128 4.98 -9.68 -6.79
N ASN A 129 4.31 -10.83 -6.69
CA ASN A 129 3.96 -11.46 -5.42
C ASN A 129 5.10 -12.28 -4.78
N LYS A 130 6.21 -12.52 -5.49
CA LYS A 130 7.36 -13.29 -4.98
C LYS A 130 8.38 -12.43 -4.22
N ILE A 131 8.43 -11.14 -4.52
CA ILE A 131 9.25 -10.13 -3.83
C ILE A 131 8.63 -9.87 -2.47
#